data_AF-A0A920VXW6-F1
#
_entry.id   AF-A0A920VXW6-F1
#
_cell.length_a   1.000
_cell.length_b   1.000
_cell.length_c   1.000
_cell.angle_alpha   90.00
_cell.angle_beta   90.00
_cell.angle_gamma   90.00
#
_symmetry.space_group_name_H-M   'P 1'
#
loop_
_entity.id
_entity.type
_entity.pdbx_description
1 polymer ?
#
loop_
_entity_poly.entity_id
_entity_poly.type
_entity_poly.pdbx_seq_one_letter_code
_entity_poly.pdbx_strand_id
1 'polypeptide(L)' 'MLAEDVGNLSLPAESLDVVFFFTVLHHLENPQRGFQEATRIFRPGGQGTGKGTRYAQ' A
#
# COMPACT_ATOMS: atom_id res chain seq x y z
N MET A 1 -17.27 -2.51 5.95
CA MET A 1 -15.86 -2.15 6.25
C MET A 1 -15.08 -3.45 6.21
N LEU A 2 -14.11 -3.58 5.31
CA LEU A 2 -13.21 -4.75 5.27
C LEU A 2 -12.05 -4.52 6.24
N ALA A 3 -11.67 -5.55 6.99
CA ALA A 3 -10.50 -5.54 7.86
C ALA A 3 -9.57 -6.67 7.40
N GLU A 4 -8.48 -6.31 6.74
CA GLU A 4 -7.54 -7.23 6.11
C GLU A 4 -6.10 -6.81 6.41
N ASP A 5 -5.17 -7.75 6.22
CA ASP A 5 -3.73 -7.46 6.23
C ASP A 5 -3.33 -6.81 4.89
N VAL A 6 -2.74 -5.61 4.95
CA VAL A 6 -2.27 -4.88 3.78
C VAL A 6 -1.12 -5.61 3.05
N GLY A 7 -0.41 -6.52 3.72
CA GLY A 7 0.60 -7.38 3.10
C GLY A 7 0.01 -8.56 2.31
N ASN A 8 -1.31 -8.74 2.32
CA ASN A 8 -2.01 -9.77 1.58
C ASN A 8 -3.50 -9.42 1.39
N LEU A 9 -3.78 -8.49 0.47
CA LEU A 9 -5.14 -8.01 0.23
C LEU A 9 -5.92 -8.98 -0.68
N SER A 10 -7.20 -9.21 -0.37
CA SER A 10 -8.08 -10.02 -1.23
C SER A 10 -8.43 -9.34 -2.56
N LEU A 11 -8.07 -8.06 -2.70
CA LEU A 11 -8.28 -7.25 -3.88
C LEU A 11 -7.48 -7.80 -5.09
N PRO A 12 -8.11 -7.88 -6.28
CA PRO A 12 -7.41 -8.25 -7.50
C PRO A 12 -6.30 -7.25 -7.85
N ALA A 13 -5.30 -7.71 -8.60
CA ALA A 13 -4.32 -6.80 -9.19
C ALA A 13 -5.02 -5.82 -10.13
N GLU A 14 -4.45 -4.61 -10.26
CA GLU A 14 -4.94 -3.60 -11.22
C GLU A 14 -6.45 -3.29 -11.08
N SER A 15 -6.96 -3.31 -9.85
CA SER A 15 -8.40 -3.15 -9.60
C SER A 15 -8.78 -1.73 -9.17
N LEU A 16 -7.83 -0.97 -8.63
CA LEU A 16 -8.05 0.37 -8.08
C LEU A 16 -7.33 1.46 -8.87
N ASP A 17 -8.00 2.61 -8.98
CA ASP A 17 -7.44 3.82 -9.58
C ASP A 17 -6.65 4.66 -8.55
N VAL A 18 -7.08 4.63 -7.28
CA VAL A 18 -6.54 5.45 -6.19
C VAL A 18 -6.46 4.64 -4.89
N VAL A 19 -5.33 4.73 -4.19
CA VAL A 19 -5.12 4.13 -2.85
C VAL A 19 -4.47 5.16 -1.93
N PHE A 20 -5.00 5.34 -0.73
CA PHE A 20 -4.48 6.25 0.28
C PHE A 20 -3.92 5.50 1.47
N PHE A 21 -2.69 5.85 1.87
CA PHE A 21 -2.08 5.43 3.12
C PHE A 21 -1.65 6.66 3.90
N PHE A 22 -2.02 6.75 5.17
CA PHE A 22 -1.65 7.86 6.03
C PHE A 22 -0.92 7.34 7.26
N THR A 23 0.40 7.49 7.28
CA THR A 23 1.25 7.14 8.44
C THR A 23 1.03 5.72 8.98
N VAL A 24 0.65 4.74 8.15
CA VAL A 24 0.35 3.37 8.61
C VAL A 24 1.38 2.32 8.17
N LEU A 25 2.01 2.48 7.00
CA LEU A 25 2.84 1.42 6.41
C LEU A 25 4.10 1.10 7.23
N HIS A 26 4.56 2.03 8.07
CA HIS A 26 5.74 1.82 8.93
C HIS A 26 5.44 0.97 10.16
N HIS A 27 4.18 0.65 10.45
CA HIS A 27 3.81 -0.29 11.52
C HIS A 27 3.84 -1.75 11.07
N LEU A 28 3.99 -2.00 9.77
CA LEU A 28 4.07 -3.35 9.24
C LEU A 28 5.41 -3.97 9.62
N GLU A 29 5.38 -5.27 9.91
CA GLU A 29 6.59 -6.08 10.10
C GLU A 29 7.49 -6.04 8.85
N ASN A 30 6.86 -5.99 7.66
CA ASN A 30 7.54 -5.78 6.38
C ASN A 30 6.87 -4.63 5.59
N PRO A 31 7.32 -3.38 5.79
CA PRO A 31 6.78 -2.22 5.10
C PRO A 31 6.88 -2.31 3.57
N GLN A 32 7.94 -2.95 3.05
CA GLN A 32 8.16 -3.15 1.62
C GLN A 32 7.06 -4.03 1.02
N ARG A 33 6.67 -5.10 1.73
CA ARG A 33 5.58 -5.98 1.29
C ARG A 33 4.24 -5.22 1.21
N GLY A 34 3.92 -4.39 2.20
CA GLY A 34 2.71 -3.56 2.16
C GLY A 34 2.72 -2.56 0.99
N PHE A 35 3.87 -1.97 0.68
CA PHE A 35 4.01 -1.10 -0.49
C PHE A 35 3.90 -1.85 -1.83
N GLN A 36 4.46 -3.06 -1.91
CA GLN A 36 4.33 -3.92 -3.09
C GLN A 36 2.89 -4.34 -3.34
N GLU A 37 2.16 -4.74 -2.29
CA GLU A 37 0.74 -5.08 -2.40
C GLU A 37 -0.12 -3.87 -2.77
N ALA A 38 0.16 -2.70 -2.20
CA ALA A 38 -0.46 -1.45 -2.62
C ALA A 38 -0.23 -1.17 -4.11
N THR A 39 0.99 -1.43 -4.59
CA THR A 39 1.36 -1.27 -6.00
C THR A 39 0.66 -2.29 -6.90
N ARG A 40 0.52 -3.55 -6.44
CA ARG A 40 -0.13 -4.63 -7.19
C ARG A 40 -1.58 -4.32 -7.52
N ILE A 41 -2.32 -3.71 -6.59
CA ILE A 41 -3.75 -3.42 -6.77
C ILE A 41 -3.99 -2.14 -7.60
N PHE A 42 -2.97 -1.32 -7.85
CA PHE A 42 -3.07 -0.16 -8.74
C PHE A 42 -3.16 -0.59 -10.20
N ARG A 43 -4.08 0.03 -10.95
CA ARG A 43 -4.09 -0.05 -12.42
C ARG A 43 -2.82 0.58 -13.02
N PRO A 44 -2.33 0.08 -14.16
CA PRO A 44 -1.26 0.74 -14.91
C PRO A 44 -1.68 2.17 -15.27
N GLY A 45 -0.94 3.17 -14.79
CA GLY A 45 -1.28 4.60 -14.94
C GLY A 45 -2.07 5.22 -13.77
N GLY A 46 -2.41 4.44 -12.74
CA GLY A 46 -2.96 4.94 -11.48
C GLY A 46 -1.95 5.77 -10.69
N GLN A 47 -2.42 6.77 -9.95
CA GLN A 47 -1.57 7.66 -9.16
C GLN A 47 -1.64 7.29 -7.67
N GLY A 48 -0.50 6.94 -7.08
CA GLY A 48 -0.36 6.70 -5.64
C GLY A 48 0.46 7.81 -4.98
N THR A 49 -0.12 8.53 -4.02
CA THR A 49 0.61 9.50 -3.19
C THR A 49 0.69 8.99 -1.75
N GLY A 50 1.91 8.75 -1.25
CA GLY A 50 2.16 8.39 0.15
C GLY A 50 3.36 9.14 0.71
N LYS A 51 3.22 9.76 1.88
CA LYS A 51 4.35 10.38 2.60
C LYS A 51 4.98 9.37 3.55
N GLY A 52 6.24 9.02 3.31
CA GLY A 52 7.08 8.27 4.25
C GLY A 52 8.24 9.14 4.74
N THR A 53 8.33 9.37 6.06
CA THR A 53 9.48 10.05 6.67
C THR A 53 10.62 9.04 6.79
N ARG A 54 11.71 9.24 6.04
CA ARG A 54 12.95 8.45 6.23
C ARG A 54 13.65 8.96 7.48
N TYR A 55 13.65 8.18 8.55
CA TYR A 55 14.68 8.30 9.58
C TYR A 55 15.93 7.58 9.05
N ALA A 56 17.01 8.32 8.82
CA ALA A 56 18.32 7.74 8.58
C ALA A 56 18.74 6.96 9.84
N GLN A 57 19.09 5.69 9.67
CA GLN A 57 19.88 4.96 10.66
C GLN A 57 21.35 5.33 10.49
#